data_AF-A0A9D5H9F6-F1
#
_entry.id   AF-A0A9D5H9F6-F1
#
_cell.length_a   1.000
_cell.length_b   1.000
_cell.length_c   1.000
_cell.angle_alpha   90.00
_cell.angle_beta   90.00
_cell.angle_gamma   90.00
#
_symmetry.space_group_name_H-M   'P 1'
#
loop_
_entity.id
_entity.type
_entity.pdbx_description
1 polymer ?
#
loop_
_entity_poly.entity_id
_entity_poly.type
_entity_poly.pdbx_seq_one_letter_code
_entity_poly.pdbx_strand_id
1 'polypeptide(L)'
;MSAPPLSKELERALLSSLKEFDTSSLELLLLEPWVDPKFPLIQTKIVDFFKIQRKKKVGGGLVMAKKKRKLLPFNPSEDPNRRLEQMASLATALMATGSIFSNELTYTSTMAPRSANRASLEREGMQVMSKEDIEALNLCKKMMERGEWPPLLVVFDSKEGFTVEADRFIKDLTIITEYVGDVDYLENREHDDGDSMMTLLSAEDPSKSLVICPDKRSNIARFISGINNHSP
;
A
#
# COMPACT_ATOMS: atom_id res chain seq x y z
N MET A 1 34.39 -4.61 -13.25
CA MET A 1 33.48 -5.76 -13.37
C MET A 1 32.25 -5.44 -12.53
N SER A 2 31.17 -4.98 -13.17
CA SER A 2 29.96 -4.52 -12.50
C SER A 2 29.05 -5.71 -12.19
N ALA A 3 28.56 -5.79 -10.95
CA ALA A 3 27.52 -6.73 -10.57
C ALA A 3 26.26 -6.52 -11.43
N PRO A 4 25.55 -7.58 -11.83
CA PRO A 4 24.29 -7.46 -12.56
C PRO A 4 23.21 -6.80 -11.68
N PRO A 5 22.25 -6.07 -12.27
CA PRO A 5 21.17 -5.44 -11.52
C PRO A 5 20.25 -6.50 -10.90
N LEU A 6 20.07 -6.39 -9.57
CA LEU A 6 19.28 -7.25 -8.69
C LEU A 6 17.84 -7.53 -9.19
N SER A 7 17.30 -6.68 -10.08
CA SER A 7 15.95 -6.80 -10.64
C SER A 7 15.78 -7.98 -11.60
N LYS A 8 16.79 -8.29 -12.42
CA LYS A 8 16.71 -9.39 -13.41
C LYS A 8 16.87 -10.76 -12.77
N GLU A 9 17.57 -10.84 -11.64
CA GLU A 9 17.67 -12.08 -10.86
C GLU A 9 16.40 -12.36 -10.07
N LEU A 10 15.74 -11.33 -9.51
CA LEU A 10 14.45 -11.50 -8.86
C LEU A 10 13.34 -11.89 -9.85
N GLU A 11 13.33 -11.25 -11.03
CA GLU A 11 12.39 -11.56 -12.12
C GLU A 11 12.63 -12.98 -12.68
N ARG A 12 13.90 -13.40 -12.81
CA ARG A 12 14.23 -14.79 -13.17
C ARG A 12 13.92 -15.78 -12.07
N ALA A 13 14.08 -15.44 -10.79
CA ALA A 13 13.75 -16.33 -9.67
C ALA A 13 12.23 -16.53 -9.57
N LEU A 14 11.45 -15.46 -9.76
CA LEU A 14 9.98 -15.53 -9.88
C LEU A 14 9.56 -16.37 -11.09
N LEU A 15 10.13 -16.11 -12.27
CA LEU A 15 9.83 -16.88 -13.49
C LEU A 15 10.35 -18.32 -13.46
N SER A 16 11.43 -18.60 -12.74
CA SER A 16 11.98 -19.95 -12.54
C SER A 16 11.12 -20.73 -11.55
N SER A 17 10.68 -20.10 -10.48
CA SER A 17 9.76 -20.71 -9.51
C SER A 17 8.40 -20.99 -10.16
N LEU A 18 7.90 -20.09 -11.01
CA LEU A 18 6.68 -20.31 -11.80
C LEU A 18 6.80 -21.42 -12.88
N LYS A 19 8.02 -21.77 -13.31
CA LYS A 19 8.26 -22.87 -14.27
C LYS A 19 8.38 -24.25 -13.61
N GLU A 20 8.62 -24.29 -12.31
CA GLU A 20 8.63 -25.54 -11.52
C GLU A 20 7.24 -25.89 -10.97
N PHE A 21 6.26 -24.99 -11.09
CA PHE A 21 4.87 -25.31 -10.83
C PHE A 21 4.27 -26.08 -12.00
N ASP A 22 4.13 -27.38 -11.80
CA ASP A 22 3.37 -28.29 -12.65
C ASP A 22 1.97 -27.71 -12.89
N THR A 23 1.68 -27.42 -14.16
CA THR A 23 0.39 -26.85 -14.61
C THR A 23 -0.80 -27.75 -14.32
N SER A 24 -0.59 -28.99 -13.86
CA SER A 24 -1.64 -29.89 -13.38
C SER A 24 -2.02 -29.69 -11.91
N SER A 25 -1.19 -29.01 -11.09
CA SER A 25 -1.54 -28.64 -9.70
C SER A 25 -2.38 -27.36 -9.59
N LEU A 26 -2.41 -26.53 -10.65
CA LEU A 26 -3.24 -25.32 -10.69
C LEU A 26 -4.72 -25.63 -11.03
N GLU A 27 -5.00 -26.76 -11.71
CA GLU A 27 -6.38 -27.22 -11.94
C GLU A 27 -7.04 -27.81 -10.69
N LEU A 28 -6.26 -28.29 -9.71
CA LEU A 28 -6.76 -28.85 -8.45
C LEU A 28 -7.02 -27.80 -7.35
N LEU A 29 -6.56 -26.56 -7.52
CA LEU A 29 -6.80 -25.46 -6.57
C LEU A 29 -7.99 -24.58 -6.96
N LEU A 30 -8.60 -24.80 -8.13
CA LEU A 30 -9.77 -24.06 -8.61
C LEU A 30 -11.11 -24.70 -8.23
N LEU A 31 -11.09 -25.83 -7.54
CA LEU A 31 -12.27 -26.56 -7.10
C LEU A 31 -12.01 -27.11 -5.70
N GLU A 32 -12.14 -26.27 -4.66
CA GLU A 32 -12.82 -26.54 -3.39
C GLU A 32 -12.75 -25.27 -2.51
N PRO A 33 -13.88 -24.67 -2.11
CA PRO A 33 -13.86 -23.50 -1.25
C PRO A 33 -13.45 -23.90 0.17
N TRP A 34 -12.21 -23.60 0.55
CA TRP A 34 -11.77 -23.65 1.95
C TRP A 34 -12.39 -22.48 2.72
N VAL A 35 -13.64 -22.65 3.12
CA VAL A 35 -14.27 -21.83 4.17
C VAL A 35 -13.83 -22.43 5.50
N ASP A 36 -12.82 -21.85 6.14
CA ASP A 36 -12.53 -22.13 7.55
C ASP A 36 -13.64 -21.50 8.41
N PRO A 37 -14.52 -22.27 9.08
CA PRO A 37 -15.71 -21.72 9.73
C PRO A 37 -15.44 -21.12 11.14
N LYS A 38 -14.18 -20.96 11.56
CA LYS A 38 -13.86 -20.68 12.97
C LYS A 38 -12.91 -19.50 13.23
N PHE A 39 -12.93 -18.47 12.39
CA PHE A 39 -12.43 -17.16 12.82
C PHE A 39 -13.57 -16.29 13.37
N PRO A 40 -13.51 -15.84 14.64
CA PRO A 40 -14.54 -14.97 15.18
C PRO A 40 -14.44 -13.60 14.48
N LEU A 41 -15.37 -13.36 13.56
CA LEU A 41 -15.71 -12.04 13.01
C LEU A 41 -16.23 -11.14 14.13
N ILE A 42 -15.34 -10.65 14.98
CA ILE A 42 -15.63 -9.52 15.87
C ILE A 42 -14.98 -8.31 15.22
N GLN A 43 -15.71 -7.73 14.26
CA GLN A 43 -15.45 -6.40 13.77
C GLN A 43 -15.71 -5.42 14.92
N THR A 44 -14.65 -5.10 15.67
CA THR A 44 -14.72 -3.99 16.63
C THR A 44 -14.87 -2.70 15.83
N LYS A 45 -15.94 -1.95 16.10
CA LYS A 45 -16.25 -0.73 15.36
C LYS A 45 -15.10 0.25 15.59
N ILE A 46 -14.77 1.07 14.60
CA ILE A 46 -13.71 2.09 14.72
C ILE A 46 -13.99 3.06 15.89
N VAL A 47 -15.27 3.27 16.23
CA VAL A 47 -15.73 4.03 17.42
C VAL A 47 -15.34 3.40 18.76
N ASP A 48 -15.03 2.11 18.84
CA ASP A 48 -14.52 1.49 20.07
C ASP A 48 -13.08 1.90 20.38
N PHE A 49 -12.28 2.31 19.38
CA PHE A 49 -10.96 2.92 19.59
C PHE A 49 -11.04 4.38 20.09
N PHE A 50 -12.15 5.08 19.81
CA PHE A 50 -12.35 6.49 20.15
C PHE A 50 -13.39 6.75 21.24
N LYS A 51 -13.58 5.83 22.19
CA LYS A 51 -14.34 6.11 23.42
C LYS A 51 -13.58 7.13 24.30
N ILE A 52 -13.55 8.38 23.87
CA ILE A 52 -13.30 9.53 24.72
C ILE A 52 -14.56 9.69 25.58
N GLN A 53 -14.61 8.94 26.69
CA GLN A 53 -15.52 9.29 27.76
C GLN A 53 -15.17 10.72 28.21
N ARG A 54 -16.06 11.68 27.95
CA ARG A 54 -16.02 12.99 28.60
C ARG A 54 -16.27 12.80 30.10
N LYS A 55 -15.25 12.43 30.86
CA LYS A 55 -15.26 12.52 32.32
C LYS A 55 -15.27 14.01 32.70
N LYS A 56 -16.26 14.39 33.51
CA LYS A 56 -16.37 15.71 34.14
C LYS A 56 -15.03 16.09 34.79
N LYS A 57 -14.58 17.32 34.54
CA LYS A 57 -13.39 17.93 35.15
C LYS A 57 -13.49 17.86 36.67
N VAL A 58 -12.60 17.09 37.29
CA VAL A 58 -12.24 17.24 38.71
C VAL A 58 -10.71 17.19 38.76
N GLY A 59 -10.11 18.28 39.25
CA GLY A 59 -8.79 18.35 39.89
C GLY A 59 -7.55 17.85 39.13
N GLY A 60 -6.61 18.78 38.88
CA GLY A 60 -5.20 18.60 38.51
C GLY A 60 -4.67 17.17 38.33
N GLY A 61 -4.48 16.76 37.08
CA GLY A 61 -3.82 15.51 36.70
C GLY A 61 -2.51 15.79 35.99
N LEU A 62 -1.43 15.16 36.47
CA LEU A 62 -0.11 15.06 35.87
C LEU A 62 -0.21 15.03 34.33
N VAL A 63 0.34 16.05 33.65
CA VAL A 63 0.41 16.06 32.19
C VAL A 63 1.32 14.92 31.77
N MET A 64 0.74 13.75 31.49
CA MET A 64 1.43 12.68 30.79
C MET A 64 1.87 13.28 29.46
N ALA A 65 3.17 13.52 29.29
CA ALA A 65 3.74 13.91 28.01
C ALA A 65 3.19 12.93 26.97
N LYS A 66 2.36 13.41 26.04
CA LYS A 66 1.84 12.58 24.95
C LYS A 66 3.04 11.94 24.28
N LYS A 67 3.12 10.60 24.33
CA LYS A 67 4.18 9.83 23.69
C LYS A 67 4.30 10.32 22.24
N LYS A 68 5.50 10.75 21.82
CA LYS A 68 5.76 11.24 20.46
C LYS A 68 5.22 10.18 19.48
N ARG A 69 4.19 10.53 18.70
CA ARG A 69 3.63 9.62 17.67
C ARG A 69 4.70 9.53 16.58
N LYS A 70 5.33 8.36 16.47
CA LYS A 70 6.41 8.07 15.53
C LYS A 70 5.95 6.93 14.62
N LEU A 71 6.26 7.02 13.33
CA LEU A 71 6.02 5.94 12.39
C LEU A 71 6.87 4.72 12.72
N LEU A 72 6.25 3.55 12.68
CA LEU A 72 6.89 2.27 12.92
C LEU A 72 7.11 1.55 11.58
N PRO A 73 8.25 0.88 11.38
CA PRO A 73 8.38 -0.04 10.26
C PRO A 73 7.38 -1.20 10.41
N PHE A 74 6.96 -1.78 9.30
CA PHE A 74 6.17 -3.01 9.35
C PHE A 74 7.01 -4.18 9.87
N ASN A 75 6.31 -5.20 10.37
CA ASN A 75 6.92 -6.47 10.73
C ASN A 75 6.47 -7.51 9.67
N PRO A 76 7.37 -8.13 8.89
CA PRO A 76 7.05 -9.11 7.85
C PRO A 76 6.77 -10.48 8.47
N SER A 77 6.00 -11.33 7.78
CA SER A 77 5.79 -12.72 8.22
C SER A 77 7.13 -13.45 8.40
N GLU A 78 7.27 -14.20 9.50
CA GLU A 78 8.52 -14.90 9.81
C GLU A 78 8.79 -16.04 8.82
N ASP A 79 7.73 -16.81 8.51
CA ASP A 79 7.76 -17.88 7.53
C ASP A 79 7.97 -17.32 6.09
N PRO A 80 9.06 -17.70 5.41
CA PRO A 80 9.30 -17.33 4.02
C PRO A 80 8.22 -17.79 3.05
N ASN A 81 7.61 -18.96 3.27
CA ASN A 81 6.55 -19.46 2.39
C ASN A 81 5.32 -18.56 2.46
N ARG A 82 4.95 -18.12 3.67
CA ARG A 82 3.86 -17.16 3.84
C ARG A 82 4.14 -15.82 3.13
N ARG A 83 5.39 -15.34 3.12
CA ARG A 83 5.74 -14.12 2.37
C ARG A 83 5.61 -14.31 0.86
N LEU A 84 5.93 -15.50 0.35
CA LEU A 84 5.72 -15.83 -1.07
C LEU A 84 4.23 -15.84 -1.43
N GLU A 85 3.37 -16.41 -0.58
CA GLU A 85 1.91 -16.40 -0.77
C GLU A 85 1.34 -14.98 -0.77
N GLN A 86 1.77 -14.14 0.17
CA GLN A 86 1.42 -12.71 0.22
C GLN A 86 1.77 -12.01 -1.10
N MET A 87 3.00 -12.19 -1.59
CA MET A 87 3.44 -11.61 -2.85
C MET A 87 2.73 -12.20 -4.09
N ALA A 88 2.42 -13.49 -4.07
CA ALA A 88 1.68 -14.15 -5.15
C ALA A 88 0.24 -13.63 -5.26
N SER A 89 -0.40 -13.30 -4.13
CA SER A 89 -1.73 -12.68 -4.12
C SER A 89 -1.73 -11.31 -4.82
N LEU A 90 -0.71 -10.48 -4.54
CA LEU A 90 -0.52 -9.19 -5.21
C LEU A 90 -0.22 -9.38 -6.70
N ALA A 91 0.66 -10.31 -7.06
CA ALA A 91 0.98 -10.59 -8.46
C ALA A 91 -0.28 -11.01 -9.24
N THR A 92 -1.12 -11.86 -8.65
CA THR A 92 -2.39 -12.29 -9.25
C THR A 92 -3.33 -11.10 -9.49
N ALA A 93 -3.49 -10.22 -8.51
CA ALA A 93 -4.34 -9.03 -8.66
C ALA A 93 -3.82 -8.06 -9.73
N LEU A 94 -2.51 -7.80 -9.75
CA LEU A 94 -1.87 -6.96 -10.77
C LEU A 94 -2.03 -7.53 -12.18
N MET A 95 -1.86 -8.85 -12.34
CA MET A 95 -2.10 -9.53 -13.62
C MET A 95 -3.56 -9.42 -14.06
N ALA A 96 -4.50 -9.62 -13.14
CA ALA A 96 -5.93 -9.52 -13.42
C ALA A 96 -6.35 -8.09 -13.83
N THR A 97 -5.72 -7.05 -13.28
CA THR A 97 -5.98 -5.66 -13.66
C THR A 97 -5.09 -5.15 -14.80
N GLY A 98 -4.21 -5.98 -15.35
CA GLY A 98 -3.31 -5.59 -16.45
C GLY A 98 -2.21 -4.59 -16.05
N SER A 99 -1.89 -4.49 -14.75
CA SER A 99 -0.86 -3.58 -14.24
C SER A 99 0.46 -4.32 -13.99
N ILE A 100 1.58 -3.61 -14.15
CA ILE A 100 2.92 -4.12 -13.84
C ILE A 100 3.31 -3.65 -12.43
N PHE A 101 3.99 -4.51 -11.69
CA PHE A 101 4.50 -4.14 -10.37
C PHE A 101 5.49 -2.96 -10.45
N SER A 102 5.27 -1.93 -9.63
CA SER A 102 6.20 -0.85 -9.34
C SER A 102 6.05 -0.46 -7.88
N ASN A 103 7.15 -0.20 -7.18
CA ASN A 103 7.12 0.29 -5.80
C ASN A 103 7.65 1.72 -5.66
N GLU A 104 7.64 2.47 -6.77
CA GLU A 104 8.11 3.85 -6.84
C GLU A 104 7.16 4.68 -7.70
N LEU A 105 7.14 6.00 -7.45
CA LEU A 105 6.56 6.96 -8.38
C LEU A 105 7.35 6.95 -9.69
N THR A 106 6.65 6.74 -10.81
CA THR A 106 7.26 6.71 -12.14
C THR A 106 6.93 7.96 -12.93
N TYR A 107 7.92 8.45 -13.70
CA TYR A 107 7.80 9.65 -14.51
C TYR A 107 8.14 9.30 -15.95
N THR A 108 7.17 9.46 -16.86
CA THR A 108 7.36 9.16 -18.28
C THR A 108 7.47 10.45 -19.09
N SER A 109 8.08 10.39 -20.28
CA SER A 109 8.28 11.57 -21.13
C SER A 109 6.97 12.18 -21.65
N THR A 110 5.87 11.43 -21.64
CA THR A 110 4.55 11.87 -22.09
C THR A 110 3.66 12.38 -20.95
N MET A 111 4.15 12.36 -19.71
CA MET A 111 3.41 12.76 -18.50
C MET A 111 4.22 13.81 -17.73
N ALA A 112 3.83 14.09 -16.49
CA ALA A 112 4.54 15.03 -15.64
C ALA A 112 6.01 14.60 -15.42
N PRO A 113 6.99 15.50 -15.59
CA PRO A 113 8.38 15.20 -15.26
C PRO A 113 8.60 15.21 -13.74
N ARG A 114 9.64 14.51 -13.27
CA ARG A 114 10.01 14.51 -11.85
C ARG A 114 10.25 15.90 -11.26
N SER A 115 10.71 16.85 -12.08
CA SER A 115 10.93 18.24 -11.68
C SER A 115 9.63 19.01 -11.37
N ALA A 116 8.47 18.53 -11.83
CA ALA A 116 7.17 19.11 -11.49
C ALA A 116 6.74 18.73 -10.06
N ASN A 117 7.14 17.55 -9.56
CA ASN A 117 6.82 17.11 -8.21
C ASN A 117 7.67 17.85 -7.17
N ARG A 118 7.16 19.02 -6.73
CA ARG A 118 7.79 19.88 -5.75
C ARG A 118 6.82 20.20 -4.63
N ALA A 119 7.06 19.65 -3.44
CA ALA A 119 6.23 19.88 -2.24
C ALA A 119 6.04 21.37 -1.89
N SER A 120 6.96 22.26 -2.31
CA SER A 120 6.83 23.71 -2.12
C SER A 120 5.68 24.35 -2.92
N LEU A 121 5.09 23.61 -3.87
CA LEU A 121 3.95 24.07 -4.66
C LEU A 121 2.60 23.68 -4.02
N GLU A 122 2.60 22.85 -2.97
CA GLU A 122 1.38 22.44 -2.28
C GLU A 122 0.69 23.67 -1.68
N ARG A 123 -0.58 23.85 -2.04
CA ARG A 123 -1.44 24.88 -1.47
C ARG A 123 -1.56 24.62 0.02
N GLU A 124 -1.37 25.65 0.83
CA GLU A 124 -1.35 25.57 2.30
C GLU A 124 -0.12 24.86 2.91
N GLY A 125 0.80 24.37 2.07
CA GLY A 125 2.05 23.75 2.48
C GLY A 125 1.93 22.26 2.81
N MET A 126 3.03 21.54 2.62
CA MET A 126 3.11 20.09 2.88
C MET A 126 3.90 19.82 4.16
N GLN A 127 3.37 18.92 5.01
CA GLN A 127 4.07 18.50 6.22
C GLN A 127 5.41 17.84 5.87
N VAL A 128 6.49 18.29 6.53
CA VAL A 128 7.82 17.68 6.40
C VAL A 128 7.92 16.47 7.33
N MET A 129 8.32 15.33 6.77
CA MET A 129 8.57 14.11 7.53
C MET A 129 9.78 14.28 8.47
N SER A 130 9.67 13.79 9.71
CA SER A 130 10.78 13.87 10.67
C SER A 130 11.93 12.94 10.27
N LYS A 131 13.16 13.21 10.75
CA LYS A 131 14.32 12.35 10.46
C LYS A 131 14.06 10.90 10.92
N GLU A 132 13.44 10.74 12.08
CA GLU A 132 13.14 9.43 12.65
C GLU A 132 12.08 8.66 11.86
N ASP A 133 11.14 9.35 11.23
CA ASP A 133 10.12 8.74 10.37
C ASP A 133 10.70 8.39 8.99
N ILE A 134 11.61 9.21 8.45
CA ILE A 134 12.38 8.91 7.23
C ILE A 134 13.23 7.65 7.43
N GLU A 135 13.86 7.48 8.60
CA GLU A 135 14.60 6.26 8.94
C GLU A 135 13.70 5.02 8.98
N ALA A 136 12.49 5.14 9.54
CA ALA A 136 11.52 4.04 9.55
C ALA A 136 11.08 3.67 8.13
N LEU A 137 10.79 4.66 7.27
CA LEU A 137 10.45 4.43 5.87
C LEU A 137 11.61 3.77 5.10
N ASN A 138 12.84 4.25 5.29
CA ASN A 138 14.02 3.66 4.65
C ASN A 138 14.27 2.22 5.10
N LEU A 139 13.97 1.89 6.35
CA LEU A 139 14.02 0.51 6.82
C LEU A 139 12.99 -0.36 6.09
N CYS A 140 11.73 0.09 5.97
CA CYS A 140 10.71 -0.61 5.18
C CYS A 140 11.19 -0.87 3.73
N LYS A 141 11.79 0.13 3.07
CA LYS A 141 12.30 -0.01 1.69
C LYS A 141 13.38 -1.09 1.59
N LYS A 142 14.36 -1.08 2.51
CA LYS A 142 15.41 -2.12 2.58
C LYS A 142 14.85 -3.51 2.85
N MET A 143 13.77 -3.62 3.61
CA MET A 143 13.08 -4.90 3.86
C MET A 143 12.42 -5.42 2.57
N MET A 144 11.72 -4.55 1.84
CA MET A 144 11.10 -4.93 0.55
C MET A 144 12.15 -5.36 -0.49
N GLU A 145 13.31 -4.72 -0.54
CA GLU A 145 14.44 -5.10 -1.42
C GLU A 145 14.94 -6.55 -1.19
N ARG A 146 14.76 -7.10 0.01
CA ARG A 146 15.15 -8.48 0.36
C ARG A 146 13.97 -9.45 0.44
N GLY A 147 12.80 -9.07 -0.08
CA GLY A 147 11.60 -9.92 -0.09
C GLY A 147 10.87 -9.99 1.26
N GLU A 148 11.16 -9.06 2.18
CA GLU A 148 10.43 -8.88 3.42
C GLU A 148 9.36 -7.81 3.24
N TRP A 149 8.17 -8.24 2.86
CA TRP A 149 7.02 -7.37 2.58
C TRP A 149 6.13 -7.20 3.83
N PRO A 150 5.34 -6.10 3.90
CA PRO A 150 4.31 -5.97 4.93
C PRO A 150 3.36 -7.19 4.86
N PRO A 151 2.86 -7.68 6.02
CA PRO A 151 2.10 -8.93 6.08
C PRO A 151 0.67 -8.69 5.60
N LEU A 152 0.50 -8.57 4.29
CA LEU A 152 -0.74 -8.21 3.61
C LEU A 152 -1.08 -9.25 2.55
N LEU A 153 -2.36 -9.55 2.41
CA LEU A 153 -2.91 -10.39 1.34
C LEU A 153 -3.88 -9.58 0.50
N VAL A 154 -3.82 -9.78 -0.82
CA VAL A 154 -4.86 -9.30 -1.73
C VAL A 154 -5.91 -10.40 -1.88
N VAL A 155 -7.16 -10.10 -1.56
CA VAL A 155 -8.28 -11.05 -1.55
C VAL A 155 -9.40 -10.52 -2.46
N PHE A 156 -10.00 -11.38 -3.27
CA PHE A 156 -11.15 -10.99 -4.08
C PHE A 156 -12.44 -11.13 -3.26
N ASP A 157 -13.17 -10.03 -3.12
CA ASP A 157 -14.53 -9.97 -2.60
C ASP A 157 -15.52 -9.70 -3.73
N SER A 158 -16.65 -10.41 -3.73
CA SER A 158 -17.67 -10.31 -4.79
C SER A 158 -18.37 -8.94 -4.90
N LYS A 159 -18.31 -8.11 -3.85
CA LYS A 159 -18.96 -6.80 -3.76
C LYS A 159 -17.98 -5.66 -3.93
N GLU A 160 -16.76 -5.82 -3.42
CA GLU A 160 -15.72 -4.77 -3.44
C GLU A 160 -14.66 -4.98 -4.53
N GLY A 161 -14.58 -6.17 -5.13
CA GLY A 161 -13.49 -6.54 -6.02
C GLY A 161 -12.24 -6.96 -5.25
N PHE A 162 -11.05 -6.60 -5.73
CA PHE A 162 -9.82 -6.87 -4.99
C PHE A 162 -9.70 -5.95 -3.77
N THR A 163 -9.49 -6.55 -2.61
CA THR A 163 -9.31 -5.89 -1.31
C THR A 163 -7.99 -6.31 -0.69
N VAL A 164 -7.52 -5.57 0.32
CA VAL A 164 -6.30 -5.89 1.06
C VAL A 164 -6.61 -6.17 2.52
N GLU A 165 -6.20 -7.34 2.98
CA GLU A 165 -6.37 -7.79 4.36
C GLU A 165 -5.02 -7.89 5.07
N ALA A 166 -5.03 -7.64 6.38
CA ALA A 166 -3.88 -7.87 7.21
C ALA A 166 -3.74 -9.37 7.49
N ASP A 167 -2.65 -9.96 7.01
CA ASP A 167 -2.33 -11.38 7.21
C ASP A 167 -1.67 -11.65 8.57
N ARG A 168 -1.38 -10.58 9.31
CA ARG A 168 -0.94 -10.64 10.70
C ARG A 168 -1.30 -9.35 11.42
N PHE A 169 -1.22 -9.36 12.73
CA PHE A 169 -1.37 -8.16 13.54
C PHE A 169 -0.41 -7.04 13.10
N ILE A 170 -0.99 -5.86 12.82
CA ILE A 170 -0.29 -4.63 12.50
C ILE A 170 -0.51 -3.64 13.66
N LYS A 171 0.60 -3.10 14.19
CA LYS A 171 0.55 -2.15 15.31
C LYS A 171 0.06 -0.77 14.82
N ASP A 172 -0.54 -0.01 15.74
CA ASP A 172 -0.81 1.42 15.49
C ASP A 172 0.48 2.15 15.08
N LEU A 173 0.35 3.10 14.17
CA LEU A 173 1.43 3.89 13.55
C LEU A 173 2.40 3.10 12.66
N THR A 174 2.12 1.84 12.30
CA THR A 174 2.93 1.10 11.33
C THR A 174 2.75 1.63 9.91
N ILE A 175 3.86 1.86 9.20
CA ILE A 175 3.89 2.14 7.76
C ILE A 175 3.39 0.90 7.02
N ILE A 176 2.32 1.04 6.23
CA ILE A 176 1.74 -0.03 5.42
C ILE A 176 2.47 -0.11 4.07
N THR A 177 2.30 0.93 3.24
CA THR A 177 2.92 1.05 1.92
C THR A 177 2.85 2.50 1.44
N GLU A 178 3.72 2.89 0.50
CA GLU A 178 3.55 4.12 -0.27
C GLU A 178 2.49 3.89 -1.37
N TYR A 179 1.70 4.92 -1.69
CA TYR A 179 0.83 4.92 -2.87
C TYR A 179 1.67 5.30 -4.08
N VAL A 180 1.72 4.45 -5.10
CA VAL A 180 2.64 4.60 -6.23
C VAL A 180 1.96 4.37 -7.57
N GLY A 181 2.58 4.89 -8.61
CA GLY A 181 2.14 4.79 -9.99
C GLY A 181 2.78 5.85 -10.85
N ASP A 182 2.27 5.99 -12.08
CA ASP A 182 2.68 7.06 -12.96
C ASP A 182 2.23 8.42 -12.42
N VAL A 183 3.14 9.39 -12.40
CA VAL A 183 2.80 10.76 -12.03
C VAL A 183 2.42 11.53 -13.28
N ASP A 184 1.24 12.15 -13.24
CA ASP A 184 0.72 12.96 -14.33
C ASP A 184 0.13 14.27 -13.80
N TYR A 185 -0.13 15.20 -14.71
CA TYR A 185 -0.90 16.40 -14.39
C TYR A 185 -2.38 16.04 -14.24
N LEU A 186 -3.05 16.65 -13.27
CA LEU A 186 -4.47 16.40 -13.02
C LEU A 186 -5.33 16.76 -14.25
N GLU A 187 -4.99 17.84 -14.97
CA GLU A 187 -5.69 18.27 -16.19
C GLU A 187 -5.65 17.22 -17.31
N ASN A 188 -4.59 16.39 -17.37
CA ASN A 188 -4.48 15.32 -18.36
C ASN A 188 -5.44 14.14 -18.07
N ARG A 189 -6.04 14.11 -16.87
CA ARG A 189 -6.81 12.98 -16.34
C ARG A 189 -8.28 13.32 -16.06
N GLU A 190 -8.76 14.47 -16.52
CA GLU A 190 -10.16 14.91 -16.32
C GLU A 190 -11.19 13.95 -16.92
N HIS A 191 -10.81 13.23 -17.97
CA HIS A 191 -11.68 12.28 -18.69
C HIS A 191 -11.20 10.84 -18.52
N ASP A 192 -10.33 10.58 -17.55
CA ASP A 192 -9.82 9.25 -17.22
C ASP A 192 -10.89 8.44 -16.46
N ASP A 193 -11.05 7.17 -16.80
CA ASP A 193 -12.00 6.24 -16.17
C ASP A 193 -11.39 5.44 -15.00
N GLY A 194 -10.14 5.74 -14.64
CA GLY A 194 -9.42 5.12 -13.54
C GLY A 194 -10.06 5.36 -12.18
N ASP A 195 -10.45 4.27 -11.52
CA ASP A 195 -11.06 4.26 -10.18
C ASP A 195 -10.05 4.41 -9.02
N SER A 196 -8.76 4.40 -9.34
CA SER A 196 -7.65 4.29 -8.38
C SER A 196 -6.73 5.53 -8.42
N MET A 197 -7.19 6.68 -8.91
CA MET A 197 -6.37 7.89 -8.91
C MET A 197 -6.17 8.43 -7.48
N MET A 198 -4.96 8.90 -7.17
CA MET A 198 -4.63 9.49 -5.87
C MET A 198 -3.93 10.83 -6.05
N THR A 199 -4.43 11.89 -5.42
CA THR A 199 -3.79 13.21 -5.45
C THR A 199 -2.38 13.15 -4.87
N LEU A 200 -1.40 13.67 -5.61
CA LEU A 200 -0.01 13.80 -5.15
C LEU A 200 0.30 15.22 -4.67
N LEU A 201 -0.20 16.23 -5.40
CA LEU A 201 0.09 17.64 -5.17
C LEU A 201 -1.11 18.49 -5.59
N SER A 202 -1.64 19.30 -4.68
CA SER A 202 -2.68 20.29 -4.98
C SER A 202 -2.07 21.69 -5.04
N ALA A 203 -1.82 22.20 -6.25
CA ALA A 203 -1.15 23.49 -6.42
C ALA A 203 -2.15 24.67 -6.38
N GLU A 204 -1.65 25.89 -6.13
CA GLU A 204 -2.45 27.11 -6.27
C GLU A 204 -2.90 27.32 -7.73
N ASP A 205 -1.98 27.10 -8.67
CA ASP A 205 -2.24 27.03 -10.11
C ASP A 205 -2.69 25.59 -10.47
N PRO A 206 -3.95 25.36 -10.87
CA PRO A 206 -4.48 24.03 -11.12
C PRO A 206 -3.69 23.24 -12.17
N SER A 207 -3.11 23.90 -13.18
CA SER A 207 -2.29 23.27 -14.24
C SER A 207 -1.01 22.60 -13.71
N LYS A 208 -0.62 22.90 -12.47
CA LYS A 208 0.54 22.29 -11.79
C LYS A 208 0.17 21.20 -10.80
N SER A 209 -1.12 20.90 -10.64
CA SER A 209 -1.56 19.85 -9.74
C SER A 209 -1.21 18.48 -10.31
N LEU A 210 -0.78 17.56 -9.44
CA LEU A 210 -0.31 16.24 -9.84
C LEU A 210 -1.17 15.15 -9.23
N VAL A 211 -1.33 14.07 -9.99
CA VAL A 211 -2.05 12.86 -9.62
C VAL A 211 -1.17 11.64 -9.86
N ILE A 212 -1.33 10.63 -9.02
CA ILE A 212 -0.76 9.30 -9.17
C ILE A 212 -1.78 8.43 -9.89
N CYS A 213 -1.35 7.82 -10.99
CA CYS A 213 -2.15 6.97 -11.86
C CYS A 213 -1.58 5.55 -11.82
N PRO A 214 -2.19 4.64 -11.04
CA PRO A 214 -1.69 3.27 -10.89
C PRO A 214 -2.16 2.30 -11.98
N ASP A 215 -2.73 2.81 -13.08
CA ASP A 215 -3.32 2.07 -14.20
C ASP A 215 -2.34 1.07 -14.84
N LYS A 216 -1.13 1.52 -15.17
CA LYS A 216 -0.10 0.72 -15.85
C LYS A 216 0.94 0.14 -14.91
N ARG A 217 1.31 0.90 -13.87
CA ARG A 217 2.36 0.57 -12.91
C ARG A 217 1.85 0.83 -11.51
N SER A 218 1.92 -0.15 -10.62
CA SER A 218 1.37 -0.01 -9.27
C SER A 218 1.89 -1.05 -8.28
N ASN A 219 1.56 -0.84 -7.01
CA ASN A 219 1.75 -1.80 -5.92
C ASN A 219 0.42 -2.11 -5.22
N ILE A 220 0.51 -2.75 -4.06
CA ILE A 220 -0.65 -3.15 -3.25
C ILE A 220 -1.54 -1.99 -2.79
N ALA A 221 -1.04 -0.76 -2.74
CA ALA A 221 -1.77 0.39 -2.20
C ALA A 221 -3.07 0.67 -2.95
N ARG A 222 -3.11 0.39 -4.26
CA ARG A 222 -4.29 0.65 -5.09
C ARG A 222 -5.49 -0.26 -4.77
N PHE A 223 -5.24 -1.40 -4.11
CA PHE A 223 -6.27 -2.40 -3.78
C PHE A 223 -6.82 -2.22 -2.34
N ILE A 224 -6.34 -1.21 -1.61
CA ILE A 224 -6.82 -0.95 -0.25
C ILE A 224 -8.21 -0.31 -0.32
N SER A 225 -9.22 -0.97 0.27
CA SER A 225 -10.60 -0.47 0.30
C SER A 225 -10.72 0.90 0.98
N GLY A 226 -11.62 1.73 0.46
CA GLY A 226 -12.08 2.96 1.12
C GLY A 226 -13.23 2.70 2.10
N ILE A 227 -13.51 3.67 2.97
CA ILE A 227 -14.71 3.65 3.82
C ILE A 227 -15.89 4.34 3.14
N ASN A 228 -17.10 3.95 3.51
CA ASN A 228 -18.29 4.69 3.11
C ASN A 228 -18.45 5.96 3.97
N ASN A 229 -18.17 7.12 3.36
CA ASN A 229 -18.27 8.43 4.02
C ASN A 229 -19.71 8.93 4.27
N HIS A 230 -20.73 8.18 3.83
CA HIS A 230 -22.14 8.53 4.01
C HIS A 230 -22.82 7.74 5.14
N SER A 231 -22.15 6.74 5.71
CA SER A 231 -22.64 5.97 6.86
C SER A 231 -21.88 6.35 8.13
N PRO A 232 -22.59 6.65 9.25
CA PRO A 232 -21.97 6.99 10.54
C PRO A 232 -21.14 5.87 11.19
#